data_AF-A0A973PCA5-F1
#
_entry.id   AF-A0A973PCA5-F1
#
_cell.length_a   1.000
_cell.length_b   1.000
_cell.length_c   1.000
_cell.angle_alpha   90.00
_cell.angle_beta   90.00
_cell.angle_gamma   90.00
#
_symmetry.space_group_name_H-M   'P 1'
#
loop_
_entity.id
_entity.type
_entity.pdbx_description
1 polymer ?
#
loop_
_entity_poly.entity_id
_entity_poly.type
_entity_poly.pdbx_seq_one_letter_code
_entity_poly.pdbx_strand_id
1 'polypeptide(L)'
;TMLLVSVLVSVSALRVFSELYVLSNGTGGPGGRDMSIVMLIQMYSRGFTGHLGYASALSILLLAITIGPMLLLLRLDRKAA
;
A
#
# COMPACT_ATOMS: atom_id res chain seq x y z
N THR A 1 -23.87 -5.70 -1.52
CA THR A 1 -23.41 -4.37 -1.05
C THR A 1 -22.32 -4.47 0.01
N MET A 2 -22.48 -5.28 1.07
CA MET A 2 -21.45 -5.45 2.12
C MET A 2 -20.08 -5.93 1.59
N LEU A 3 -20.05 -6.84 0.61
CA LEU A 3 -18.82 -7.36 0.01
C LEU A 3 -18.01 -6.29 -0.74
N LEU A 4 -18.70 -5.41 -1.46
CA LEU A 4 -18.06 -4.30 -2.17
C LEU A 4 -17.44 -3.32 -1.18
N VAL A 5 -18.17 -2.98 -0.11
CA VAL A 5 -17.67 -2.10 0.96
C VAL A 5 -16.45 -2.71 1.64
N SER A 6 -16.46 -4.00 1.98
CA SER A 6 -15.32 -4.65 2.64
C SER A 6 -14.05 -4.66 1.76
N VAL A 7 -14.21 -4.86 0.45
CA VAL A 7 -13.08 -4.83 -0.49
C VAL A 7 -12.53 -3.41 -0.64
N LEU A 8 -13.39 -2.40 -0.78
CA LEU A 8 -12.97 -1.01 -0.85
C LEU A 8 -12.23 -0.55 0.41
N VAL A 9 -12.73 -0.92 1.60
CA VAL A 9 -12.07 -0.60 2.88
C VAL A 9 -10.71 -1.29 2.97
N SER A 10 -10.61 -2.56 2.56
CA SER A 10 -9.33 -3.29 2.56
C SER A 10 -8.30 -2.65 1.63
N VAL A 11 -8.72 -2.24 0.43
CA VAL A 11 -7.88 -1.53 -0.54
C VAL A 11 -7.42 -0.18 0.02
N SER A 12 -8.32 0.56 0.68
CA SER A 12 -8.00 1.83 1.32
C SER A 12 -6.93 1.65 2.40
N ALA A 13 -7.12 0.67 3.29
CA ALA A 13 -6.20 0.38 4.40
C ALA A 13 -4.77 0.06 3.93
N LEU A 14 -4.61 -0.67 2.82
CA LEU A 14 -3.29 -1.03 2.25
C LEU A 14 -2.47 0.19 1.80
N ARG A 15 -3.13 1.32 1.52
CA ARG A 15 -2.52 2.53 0.96
C ARG A 15 -2.38 3.68 1.95
N VAL A 16 -2.76 3.47 3.21
CA VAL A 16 -2.69 4.48 4.28
C VAL A 16 -1.22 4.82 4.56
N PHE A 17 -0.81 6.03 4.17
CA PHE A 17 0.56 6.51 4.37
C PHE A 17 0.64 7.60 5.43
N SER A 18 -0.21 8.62 5.33
CA SER A 18 -0.18 9.83 6.18
C SER A 18 -0.26 9.50 7.67
N GLU A 19 -1.19 8.65 8.06
CA GLU A 19 -1.49 8.29 9.43
C GLU A 19 -0.30 7.54 10.04
N LEU A 20 0.27 6.59 9.30
CA LEU A 20 1.45 5.84 9.73
C LEU A 20 2.69 6.73 9.83
N TYR A 21 2.87 7.64 8.86
CA TYR A 21 4.00 8.57 8.85
C TYR A 21 3.94 9.55 10.02
N VAL A 22 2.78 10.14 10.29
CA VAL A 22 2.57 11.08 11.40
C VAL A 22 2.73 10.36 12.74
N LEU A 23 2.12 9.18 12.91
CA LEU A 23 2.20 8.42 14.16
C LEU A 23 3.63 8.00 14.50
N SER A 24 4.42 7.63 13.50
CA SER A 24 5.80 7.17 13.69
C SER A 24 6.85 8.28 13.59
N ASN A 25 6.43 9.55 13.47
CA ASN A 25 7.32 10.69 13.18
C ASN A 25 8.26 10.43 11.98
N GLY A 26 7.79 9.66 10.99
CA GLY A 26 8.56 9.29 9.81
C GLY A 26 9.67 8.24 10.04
N THR A 27 9.83 7.72 11.25
CA THR A 27 10.85 6.70 11.56
C THR A 27 10.36 5.28 11.32
N GLY A 28 9.04 5.04 11.27
CA GLY A 28 8.48 3.69 11.10
C GLY A 28 8.82 2.77 12.26
N GLY A 29 8.74 3.27 13.50
CA GLY A 29 8.95 2.49 14.72
C GLY A 29 10.40 2.50 15.24
N PRO A 30 10.66 1.85 16.39
CA PRO A 30 11.96 1.86 17.04
C PRO A 30 13.07 1.32 16.13
N GLY A 31 13.99 2.19 15.71
CA GLY A 31 15.08 1.84 14.80
C GLY A 31 14.65 1.53 13.36
N GLY A 32 13.45 1.96 12.92
CA GLY A 32 12.98 1.74 11.55
C GLY A 32 12.48 0.34 11.23
N ARG A 33 12.19 -0.45 12.26
CA ARG A 33 11.86 -1.87 12.11
C ARG A 33 10.39 -2.15 11.78
N ASP A 34 9.51 -1.16 11.93
CA ASP A 34 8.06 -1.27 11.70
C ASP A 34 7.60 -0.39 10.52
N MET A 35 8.50 -0.13 9.56
CA MET A 35 8.19 0.64 8.36
C MET A 35 7.21 -0.12 7.45
N SER A 36 6.12 0.54 7.06
CA SER A 36 5.22 0.01 6.04
C SER A 36 5.80 0.16 4.63
N ILE A 37 5.30 -0.63 3.67
CA ILE A 37 5.70 -0.54 2.26
C ILE A 37 5.55 0.89 1.70
N VAL A 38 4.47 1.59 2.05
CA VAL A 38 4.24 2.97 1.61
C VAL A 38 5.28 3.94 2.18
N MET A 39 5.74 3.70 3.41
CA MET A 39 6.83 4.48 4.01
C MET A 39 8.18 4.17 3.37
N LEU A 40 8.46 2.91 3.03
CA LEU A 40 9.67 2.52 2.31
C LEU A 40 9.73 3.18 0.93
N ILE A 41 8.63 3.17 0.18
CA ILE A 41 8.55 3.86 -1.13
C ILE A 41 8.93 5.33 -0.97
N GLN A 42 8.36 6.01 0.03
CA GLN A 42 8.67 7.41 0.31
C GLN A 42 10.12 7.63 0.74
N MET A 43 10.68 6.77 1.57
CA MET A 43 12.08 6.88 2.00
C MET A 43 13.05 6.79 0.81
N TYR A 44 12.84 5.83 -0.09
CA TYR A 44 13.69 5.68 -1.28
C TYR A 44 13.39 6.69 -2.40
N SER A 45 12.21 7.31 -2.38
CA SER A 45 11.82 8.34 -3.34
C SER A 45 12.29 9.76 -2.97
N ARG A 46 12.90 9.96 -1.80
CA ARG A 46 13.35 11.29 -1.34
C ARG A 46 14.71 11.66 -1.93
N GLY A 47 14.75 12.84 -2.57
CA GLY A 47 15.99 13.53 -2.97
C GLY A 47 16.53 13.17 -4.36
N PHE A 48 17.45 14.00 -4.86
CA PHE A 48 18.11 13.84 -6.16
C PHE A 48 19.06 12.64 -6.23
N THR A 49 19.43 12.06 -5.08
CA THR A 49 20.22 10.83 -4.95
C THR A 49 19.38 9.61 -4.56
N GLY A 50 18.04 9.76 -4.52
CA GLY A 50 17.13 8.68 -4.17
C GLY A 50 17.19 7.55 -5.20
N HIS A 51 17.07 6.31 -4.74
CA HIS A 51 16.99 5.14 -5.61
C HIS A 51 15.60 5.05 -6.25
N LEU A 52 15.33 5.94 -7.20
CA LEU A 52 14.04 6.04 -7.91
C LEU A 52 13.62 4.72 -8.56
N GLY A 53 14.58 3.92 -9.06
CA GLY A 53 14.32 2.59 -9.60
C GLY A 53 13.77 1.62 -8.54
N TYR A 54 14.32 1.65 -7.32
CA TYR A 54 13.86 0.81 -6.22
C TYR A 54 12.49 1.26 -5.69
N ALA A 55 12.30 2.57 -5.53
CA ALA A 55 11.00 3.14 -5.17
C ALA A 55 9.90 2.80 -6.19
N SER A 56 10.23 2.82 -7.48
CA SER A 56 9.31 2.43 -8.56
C SER A 56 8.97 0.94 -8.52
N ALA A 57 9.96 0.07 -8.28
CA ALA A 57 9.72 -1.37 -8.13
C ALA A 57 8.78 -1.66 -6.94
N LEU A 58 9.01 -1.01 -5.80
CA LEU A 58 8.13 -1.13 -4.63
C LEU A 58 6.71 -0.60 -4.90
N SER A 59 6.58 0.48 -5.69
CA SER A 59 5.28 1.04 -6.06
C SER A 59 4.47 0.08 -6.95
N ILE A 60 5.14 -0.60 -7.89
CA ILE A 60 4.51 -1.63 -8.74
C ILE A 60 4.11 -2.85 -7.89
N LEU A 61 4.95 -3.25 -6.93
CA LEU A 61 4.62 -4.34 -6.01
C LEU A 61 3.39 -3.99 -5.16
N LEU A 62 3.32 -2.77 -4.62
CA LEU A 62 2.15 -2.28 -3.90
C LEU A 62 0.90 -2.27 -4.78
N LEU A 63 1.03 -1.86 -6.04
CA LEU A 63 -0.07 -1.89 -7.01
C LEU A 63 -0.58 -3.32 -7.21
N ALA A 64 0.31 -4.29 -7.40
CA ALA A 64 -0.07 -5.69 -7.58
C ALA A 64 -0.83 -6.24 -6.36
N ILE A 65 -0.37 -5.93 -5.15
CA ILE A 65 -1.04 -6.32 -3.90
C ILE A 65 -2.42 -5.65 -3.80
N THR A 66 -2.52 -4.37 -4.15
CA THR A 66 -3.77 -3.60 -4.08
C THR A 66 -4.81 -4.07 -5.11
N ILE A 67 -4.37 -4.53 -6.27
CA ILE A 67 -5.24 -5.09 -7.31
C ILE A 67 -5.82 -6.45 -6.89
N GLY A 68 -5.13 -7.22 -6.04
CA GLY A 68 -5.58 -8.54 -5.58
C GLY A 68 -7.03 -8.57 -5.06
N PRO A 69 -7.39 -7.74 -4.06
CA PRO A 69 -8.76 -7.62 -3.57
C PRO A 69 -9.79 -7.20 -4.64
N MET A 70 -9.42 -6.30 -5.56
CA MET A 70 -10.31 -5.89 -6.66
C MET A 70 -10.56 -7.04 -7.65
N LEU A 71 -9.52 -7.80 -8.02
CA LEU A 71 -9.65 -8.98 -8.86
C LEU A 71 -10.50 -10.06 -8.18
N LEU A 72 -10.36 -10.22 -6.87
CA LEU A 72 -11.15 -11.16 -6.08
C LEU A 72 -12.64 -10.78 -6.13
N LEU A 73 -12.97 -9.49 -5.96
CA LEU A 73 -14.34 -8.99 -6.12
C LEU A 73 -14.90 -9.31 -7.51
N LEU A 74 -14.15 -9.00 -8.57
CA LEU A 74 -14.56 -9.27 -9.96
C LEU A 74 -14.81 -10.77 -10.22
N ARG A 75 -13.99 -11.65 -9.63
CA ARG A 75 -14.17 -13.10 -9.77
C ARG A 75 -15.37 -13.62 -8.99
N LEU A 76 -15.65 -13.07 -7.81
CA LEU A 76 -16.82 -13.44 -7.02
C LEU A 76 -18.12 -12.96 -7.68
N ASP A 77 -18.15 -11.74 -8.20
CA ASP A 77 -19.30 -11.23 -8.96
C ASP A 77 -19.56 -12.06 -10.22
N ARG A 78 -18.51 -12.44 -10.96
CA ARG A 78 -18.64 -13.36 -12.11
C ARG A 78 -19.13 -14.77 -11.77
N LYS A 79 -18.90 -15.24 -10.54
CA LYS A 79 -19.37 -16.57 -10.09
C LYS A 79 -20.81 -16.56 -9.58
N ALA A 80 -21.33 -15.38 -9.25
CA ALA A 80 -22.68 -15.18 -8.73
C ALA A 80 -23.72 -14.89 -9.84
N ALA A 81 -23.26 -14.60 -11.07
CA ALA A 81 -24.07 -14.48 -12.29
C ALA A 81 -24.09 -15.79 -13.07
#